data_AF-A0A2E7M7R1-F1
#
_entry.id   AF-A0A2E7M7R1-F1
#
_cell.length_a   1.000
_cell.length_b   1.000
_cell.length_c   1.000
_cell.angle_alpha   90.00
_cell.angle_beta   90.00
_cell.angle_gamma   90.00
#
_symmetry.space_group_name_H-M   'P 1'
#
loop_
_entity.id
_entity.type
_entity.pdbx_description
1 polymer ?
#
loop_
_entity_poly.entity_id
_entity_poly.type
_entity_poly.pdbx_seq_one_letter_code
_entity_poly.pdbx_strand_id
1 'polypeptide(L)'
;MASPPANESARLQESNSSTEALGVLMSNRRTALDALLTLIAASALCVVAGCYVGDGQLVDERWSDDPYTEAENDEETTGGDELDSADESSPTSTFDGIDEGYNAFAAQQLSDAIEPSHGTGESEAEGLIDAPDELAVFVGETLEVDVYVSDPTLGNLLPAALPERAVFEPLATGGRVRWQPRLEDIGSHDFVFLIVDADEQSLVVAQRTVSVEVLPRFSLVEYGF
;
A
#
# COMPACT_ATOMS: atom_id res chain seq x y z
N MET A 1 -24.22 -28.41 -71.69
CA MET A 1 -23.78 -29.56 -70.87
C MET A 1 -22.86 -29.00 -69.80
N ALA A 2 -23.35 -28.85 -68.58
CA ALA A 2 -22.64 -28.25 -67.45
C ALA A 2 -22.33 -29.35 -66.42
N SER A 3 -21.06 -29.50 -66.06
CA SER A 3 -20.60 -30.39 -65.00
C SER A 3 -20.72 -29.67 -63.64
N PRO A 4 -21.21 -30.33 -62.58
CA PRO A 4 -21.14 -29.79 -61.23
C PRO A 4 -19.76 -30.08 -60.61
N PRO A 5 -19.17 -29.15 -59.83
CA PRO A 5 -18.01 -29.47 -59.02
C PRO A 5 -18.46 -30.19 -57.74
N ALA A 6 -17.89 -31.38 -57.54
CA ALA A 6 -17.85 -32.07 -56.27
C ALA A 6 -16.82 -31.39 -55.36
N ASN A 7 -17.19 -31.11 -54.11
CA ASN A 7 -16.39 -31.31 -52.89
C ASN A 7 -16.92 -30.41 -51.75
N GLU A 8 -17.95 -30.88 -51.05
CA GLU A 8 -18.44 -30.27 -49.81
C GLU A 8 -18.77 -31.36 -48.78
N SER A 9 -17.76 -32.13 -48.35
CA SER A 9 -17.99 -33.20 -47.36
C SER A 9 -16.84 -33.44 -46.38
N ALA A 10 -15.87 -32.52 -46.26
CA ALA A 10 -14.68 -32.73 -45.41
C ALA A 10 -14.52 -31.71 -44.27
N ARG A 11 -15.60 -31.08 -43.78
CA ARG A 11 -15.48 -29.97 -42.79
C ARG A 11 -16.24 -30.13 -41.46
N LEU A 12 -16.65 -31.34 -41.08
CA LEU A 12 -17.42 -31.56 -39.84
C LEU A 12 -16.88 -32.72 -39.01
N GLN A 13 -15.59 -32.72 -38.64
CA GLN A 13 -15.08 -33.75 -37.73
C GLN A 13 -13.98 -33.31 -36.74
N GLU A 14 -13.97 -32.04 -36.32
CA GLU A 14 -13.03 -31.55 -35.28
C GLU A 14 -13.70 -30.73 -34.15
N SER A 15 -15.00 -30.91 -33.86
CA SER A 15 -15.69 -30.10 -32.82
C SER A 15 -16.22 -30.86 -31.61
N ASN A 16 -15.66 -32.01 -31.23
CA ASN A 16 -16.20 -32.80 -30.10
C ASN A 16 -15.21 -33.16 -28.98
N SER A 17 -14.00 -32.58 -28.91
CA SER A 17 -13.03 -32.89 -27.83
C SER A 17 -12.99 -31.91 -26.65
N SER A 18 -13.68 -30.75 -26.70
CA SER A 18 -13.57 -29.73 -25.64
C SER A 18 -14.60 -29.81 -24.51
N THR A 19 -15.60 -30.70 -24.59
CA THR A 19 -16.72 -30.67 -23.63
C THR A 19 -16.49 -31.54 -22.39
N GLU A 20 -15.46 -32.39 -22.35
CA GLU A 20 -15.19 -33.25 -21.18
C GLU A 20 -14.17 -32.66 -20.18
N ALA A 21 -13.43 -31.60 -20.54
CA ALA A 21 -12.48 -30.95 -19.63
C ALA A 21 -13.14 -30.00 -18.61
N LEU A 22 -14.37 -29.53 -18.88
CA LEU A 22 -15.11 -28.65 -17.97
C LEU A 22 -15.84 -29.39 -16.83
N GLY A 23 -15.99 -30.72 -16.92
CA GLY A 23 -16.62 -31.52 -15.86
C GLY A 23 -15.73 -31.71 -14.63
N VAL A 24 -14.40 -31.70 -14.81
CA VAL A 24 -13.44 -31.98 -13.72
C VAL A 24 -13.14 -30.70 -12.90
N LEU A 25 -13.12 -29.53 -13.53
CA LEU A 25 -12.86 -28.26 -12.82
C LEU A 25 -14.04 -27.78 -11.96
N MET A 26 -15.28 -28.14 -12.28
CA MET A 26 -16.44 -27.82 -11.42
C MET A 26 -16.62 -28.78 -10.24
N SER A 27 -15.99 -29.96 -10.26
CA SER A 27 -16.04 -30.91 -9.15
C SER A 27 -15.16 -30.46 -7.96
N ASN A 28 -13.99 -29.87 -8.24
CA ASN A 28 -13.07 -29.41 -7.17
C ASN A 28 -13.50 -28.11 -6.47
N ARG A 29 -14.29 -27.24 -7.11
CA ARG A 29 -14.78 -26.00 -6.46
C ARG A 29 -15.85 -26.27 -5.40
N ARG A 30 -16.63 -27.35 -5.54
CA ARG A 30 -17.64 -27.71 -4.52
C ARG A 30 -17.00 -28.23 -3.24
N THR A 31 -15.90 -28.98 -3.34
CA THR A 31 -15.19 -29.51 -2.16
C THR A 31 -14.48 -28.42 -1.35
N ALA A 32 -13.95 -27.38 -2.02
CA ALA A 32 -13.29 -26.26 -1.33
C ALA A 32 -14.30 -25.35 -0.59
N LEU A 33 -15.50 -25.14 -1.14
CA LEU A 33 -16.53 -24.33 -0.49
C LEU A 33 -17.15 -25.01 0.74
N ASP A 34 -17.32 -26.34 0.73
CA ASP A 34 -17.79 -27.08 1.91
C ASP A 34 -16.77 -27.06 3.07
N ALA A 35 -15.47 -27.11 2.78
CA ALA A 35 -14.43 -27.01 3.80
C ALA A 35 -14.42 -25.63 4.49
N LEU A 36 -14.66 -24.56 3.72
CA LEU A 36 -14.63 -23.17 4.20
C LEU A 36 -15.89 -22.84 5.02
N LEU A 37 -17.07 -23.34 4.61
CA LEU A 37 -18.31 -23.24 5.39
C LEU A 37 -18.26 -24.01 6.72
N THR A 38 -17.57 -25.15 6.75
CA THR A 38 -17.38 -25.92 8.00
C THR A 38 -16.44 -25.19 8.98
N LEU A 39 -15.41 -24.50 8.47
CA LEU A 39 -14.50 -23.72 9.31
C LEU A 39 -15.20 -22.49 9.94
N ILE A 40 -16.03 -21.78 9.16
CA ILE A 40 -16.79 -20.62 9.65
C ILE A 40 -17.83 -21.05 10.70
N ALA A 41 -18.51 -22.19 10.48
CA ALA A 41 -19.47 -22.73 11.45
C ALA A 41 -18.80 -23.16 12.77
N ALA A 42 -17.58 -23.71 12.72
CA ALA A 42 -16.82 -24.07 13.92
C ALA A 42 -16.40 -22.83 14.74
N SER A 43 -16.02 -21.73 14.09
CA SER A 43 -15.69 -20.48 14.78
C SER A 43 -16.90 -19.78 15.41
N ALA A 44 -18.09 -19.88 14.80
CA ALA A 44 -19.30 -19.27 15.34
C ALA A 44 -19.84 -19.99 16.60
N LEU A 45 -19.61 -21.31 16.72
CA LEU A 45 -19.98 -22.07 17.92
C LEU A 45 -19.04 -21.84 19.11
N CYS A 46 -17.79 -21.43 18.88
CA CYS A 46 -16.86 -21.12 19.96
C CYS A 46 -17.23 -19.84 20.73
N VAL A 47 -17.93 -18.90 20.09
CA VAL A 47 -18.37 -17.64 20.72
C VAL A 47 -19.61 -17.84 21.60
N VAL A 48 -20.44 -18.86 21.31
CA VAL A 48 -21.67 -19.12 22.08
C VAL A 48 -21.46 -20.14 23.21
N ALA A 49 -20.40 -20.97 23.13
CA ALA A 49 -20.18 -22.06 24.08
C ALA A 49 -19.13 -21.79 25.19
N GLY A 50 -18.73 -20.53 25.43
CA GLY A 50 -18.07 -20.14 26.68
C GLY A 50 -16.92 -21.03 27.14
N CYS A 51 -15.97 -21.36 26.26
CA CYS A 51 -14.73 -22.02 26.65
C CYS A 51 -13.76 -20.99 27.24
N TYR A 52 -14.10 -20.51 28.43
CA TYR A 52 -13.20 -19.84 29.35
C TYR A 52 -12.44 -20.94 30.12
N VAL A 53 -11.21 -21.21 29.70
CA VAL A 53 -10.20 -21.92 30.51
C VAL A 53 -9.05 -20.91 30.59
N GLY A 54 -8.69 -20.30 31.70
CA GLY A 54 -8.87 -20.68 33.08
C GLY A 54 -7.50 -20.62 33.76
N ASP A 55 -7.05 -19.41 34.09
CA ASP A 55 -6.16 -19.07 35.20
C ASP A 55 -6.28 -17.53 35.31
N GLY A 56 -7.01 -16.96 36.26
CA GLY A 56 -6.94 -17.27 37.67
C GLY A 56 -6.24 -16.16 38.47
N GLN A 57 -6.38 -14.89 38.09
CA GLN A 57 -6.20 -13.76 39.02
C GLN A 57 -7.37 -12.78 38.88
N LEU A 58 -8.37 -12.98 39.74
CA LEU A 58 -9.32 -11.94 40.09
C LEU A 58 -8.57 -10.92 40.94
N VAL A 59 -8.14 -9.83 40.32
CA VAL A 59 -7.75 -8.63 41.06
C VAL A 59 -9.06 -7.91 41.37
N ASP A 60 -9.46 -7.99 42.63
CA ASP A 60 -10.58 -7.28 43.22
C ASP A 60 -10.24 -5.78 43.17
N GLU A 61 -10.66 -5.07 42.12
CA GLU A 61 -10.56 -3.61 42.03
C GLU A 61 -11.60 -2.96 42.95
N ARG A 62 -11.35 -3.13 44.25
CA ARG A 62 -11.97 -2.36 45.30
C ARG A 62 -11.47 -0.93 45.19
N TRP A 63 -12.39 -0.05 44.82
CA TRP A 63 -12.28 1.40 44.91
C TRP A 63 -11.64 1.79 46.25
N SER A 64 -10.44 2.37 46.17
CA SER A 64 -9.89 3.20 47.23
C SER A 64 -9.72 4.59 46.65
N ASP A 65 -10.70 5.44 46.97
CA ASP A 65 -10.53 6.88 47.04
C ASP A 65 -9.31 7.18 47.93
N ASP A 66 -8.17 7.49 47.34
CA ASP A 66 -7.08 8.15 48.06
C ASP A 66 -6.95 9.60 47.56
N PRO A 67 -7.22 10.59 48.45
CA PRO A 67 -7.04 12.00 48.16
C PRO A 67 -5.57 12.39 48.28
N TYR A 68 -5.12 13.25 47.37
CA TYR A 68 -4.02 14.23 47.55
C TYR A 68 -2.82 13.76 48.39
N THR A 69 -1.73 13.39 47.73
CA THR A 69 -0.39 13.46 48.34
C THR A 69 0.51 14.27 47.43
N GLU A 70 0.76 15.51 47.85
CA GLU A 70 1.83 16.35 47.35
C GLU A 70 3.15 15.64 47.67
N ALA A 71 3.79 15.08 46.67
CA ALA A 71 5.18 14.61 46.77
C ALA A 71 6.05 15.66 46.08
N GLU A 72 6.58 16.56 46.90
CA GLU A 72 7.79 17.31 46.63
C GLU A 72 8.88 16.29 46.28
N ASN A 73 9.35 16.28 45.03
CA ASN A 73 10.53 15.53 44.66
C ASN A 73 11.65 16.50 44.36
N ASP A 74 12.59 16.47 45.31
CA ASP A 74 13.82 17.21 45.39
C ASP A 74 14.65 17.15 44.12
N GLU A 75 15.27 18.30 43.88
CA GLU A 75 16.39 18.50 42.97
C GLU A 75 17.56 17.59 43.39
N GLU A 76 17.90 16.57 42.60
CA GLU A 76 19.23 15.94 42.67
C GLU A 76 19.99 16.18 41.37
N THR A 77 20.76 17.28 41.41
CA THR A 77 21.93 17.51 40.56
C THR A 77 23.03 16.49 40.86
N THR A 78 23.27 15.58 39.91
CA THR A 78 24.50 14.77 39.79
C THR A 78 24.72 14.60 38.27
N GLY A 79 25.79 15.03 37.61
CA GLY A 79 27.18 15.16 38.02
C GLY A 79 27.98 14.05 37.32
N GLY A 80 28.73 14.37 36.25
CA GLY A 80 29.58 13.44 35.49
C GLY A 80 28.83 12.72 34.36
N ASP A 81 29.31 12.60 33.13
CA ASP A 81 30.70 12.40 32.72
C ASP A 81 31.00 13.13 31.41
N GLU A 82 32.15 13.81 31.41
CA GLU A 82 32.93 14.13 30.20
C GLU A 82 33.28 12.80 29.51
N LEU A 83 32.66 12.53 28.36
CA LEU A 83 33.21 11.56 27.41
C LEU A 83 33.91 12.30 26.28
N ASP A 84 35.23 12.32 26.48
CA ASP A 84 36.31 12.50 25.52
C ASP A 84 36.00 12.03 24.09
N SER A 85 36.22 12.96 23.15
CA SER A 85 37.29 12.86 22.17
C SER A 85 37.49 11.52 21.42
N ALA A 86 36.80 11.35 20.30
CA ALA A 86 37.29 10.58 19.13
C ALA A 86 36.34 10.83 17.95
N ASP A 87 36.73 11.03 16.71
CA ASP A 87 38.01 11.17 16.01
C ASP A 87 37.56 11.68 14.63
N GLU A 88 37.89 12.93 14.30
CA GLU A 88 37.53 13.55 13.03
C GLU A 88 38.45 13.04 11.90
N SER A 89 38.36 11.77 11.57
CA SER A 89 38.99 11.22 10.37
C SER A 89 38.06 11.39 9.17
N SER A 90 37.99 12.62 8.66
CA SER A 90 37.43 12.89 7.33
C SER A 90 38.39 12.35 6.27
N PRO A 91 38.01 11.37 5.42
CA PRO A 91 38.83 11.00 4.28
C PRO A 91 38.78 12.12 3.24
N THR A 92 39.81 12.96 3.23
CA THR A 92 40.14 13.81 2.08
C THR A 92 40.55 12.90 0.93
N SER A 93 39.59 12.52 0.09
CA SER A 93 39.86 11.94 -1.23
C SER A 93 40.55 13.01 -2.07
N THR A 94 41.87 13.01 -2.01
CA THR A 94 42.73 13.71 -2.96
C THR A 94 42.62 12.96 -4.27
N PHE A 95 41.65 13.37 -5.09
CA PHE A 95 41.51 12.91 -6.47
C PHE A 95 42.60 13.59 -7.30
N ASP A 96 43.76 12.94 -7.33
CA ASP A 96 44.94 13.33 -8.09
C ASP A 96 44.73 12.92 -9.56
N GLY A 97 44.76 13.93 -10.44
CA GLY A 97 45.23 13.83 -11.81
C GLY A 97 44.61 12.77 -12.72
N ILE A 98 43.52 13.14 -13.41
CA ILE A 98 43.27 12.60 -14.76
C ILE A 98 43.46 13.74 -15.76
N ASP A 99 44.70 13.82 -16.22
CA ASP A 99 45.13 14.09 -17.59
C ASP A 99 44.14 14.89 -18.47
N GLU A 100 44.34 16.20 -18.50
CA GLU A 100 43.85 17.10 -19.54
C GLU A 100 44.49 16.71 -20.88
N GLY A 101 43.84 15.84 -21.65
CA GLY A 101 44.54 15.26 -22.79
C GLY A 101 43.76 14.78 -24.00
N TYR A 102 42.42 14.82 -24.06
CA TYR A 102 41.73 14.31 -25.25
C TYR A 102 40.46 15.08 -25.66
N ASN A 103 40.56 15.68 -26.84
CA ASN A 103 39.52 15.84 -27.87
C ASN A 103 38.47 16.96 -27.73
N ALA A 104 38.90 18.19 -27.98
CA ALA A 104 38.04 19.37 -28.13
C ALA A 104 37.43 19.59 -29.55
N PHE A 105 37.28 18.58 -30.43
CA PHE A 105 36.90 18.85 -31.84
C PHE A 105 35.83 17.93 -32.48
N ALA A 106 35.02 17.20 -31.70
CA ALA A 106 33.97 16.34 -32.28
C ALA A 106 32.57 16.45 -31.63
N ALA A 107 32.23 17.56 -30.96
CA ALA A 107 30.98 17.70 -30.20
C ALA A 107 29.99 18.77 -30.73
N GLN A 108 29.97 19.07 -32.03
CA GLN A 108 29.09 20.12 -32.59
C GLN A 108 28.17 19.69 -33.76
N GLN A 109 27.98 18.40 -34.03
CA GLN A 109 27.06 17.96 -35.10
C GLN A 109 26.15 16.78 -34.74
N LEU A 110 25.81 16.60 -33.46
CA LEU A 110 24.86 15.57 -33.01
C LEU A 110 23.78 16.10 -32.06
N SER A 111 23.55 17.41 -32.00
CA SER A 111 22.53 18.03 -31.16
C SER A 111 21.18 18.28 -31.86
N ASP A 112 21.07 18.08 -33.18
CA ASP A 112 19.88 18.46 -33.97
C ASP A 112 19.02 17.28 -34.48
N ALA A 113 19.31 16.04 -34.07
CA ALA A 113 18.54 14.87 -34.54
C ALA A 113 18.05 13.94 -33.43
N ILE A 114 18.16 14.35 -32.16
CA ILE A 114 17.42 13.70 -31.08
C ILE A 114 16.22 14.60 -30.85
N GLU A 115 15.18 14.41 -31.68
CA GLU A 115 13.84 14.78 -31.22
C GLU A 115 13.68 14.06 -29.87
N PRO A 116 13.48 14.76 -28.74
CA PRO A 116 13.07 14.08 -27.54
C PRO A 116 11.75 13.45 -27.93
N SER A 117 11.75 12.14 -28.17
CA SER A 117 10.52 11.40 -28.13
C SER A 117 10.06 11.61 -26.70
N HIS A 118 9.18 12.60 -26.50
CA HIS A 118 8.11 12.53 -25.53
C HIS A 118 7.29 11.29 -25.90
N GLY A 119 7.89 10.11 -25.73
CA GLY A 119 7.17 9.03 -25.14
C GLY A 119 6.90 9.54 -23.75
N THR A 120 5.75 10.22 -23.58
CA THR A 120 4.90 9.94 -22.44
C THR A 120 4.71 8.43 -22.45
N GLY A 121 5.70 7.70 -21.95
CA GLY A 121 5.47 6.45 -21.26
C GLY A 121 4.76 6.83 -19.96
N GLU A 122 3.57 7.42 -20.11
CA GLU A 122 2.49 7.28 -19.15
C GLU A 122 2.41 5.78 -18.97
N SER A 123 3.01 5.33 -17.86
CA SER A 123 3.12 3.92 -17.54
C SER A 123 1.73 3.33 -17.72
N GLU A 124 1.57 2.20 -18.41
CA GLU A 124 0.25 1.57 -18.63
C GLU A 124 -0.48 1.22 -17.30
N ALA A 125 0.18 1.46 -16.16
CA ALA A 125 -0.40 1.51 -14.82
C ALA A 125 -1.40 2.68 -14.60
N GLU A 126 -1.31 3.77 -15.37
CA GLU A 126 -2.23 4.91 -15.30
C GLU A 126 -3.59 4.48 -15.85
N GLY A 127 -4.53 4.25 -14.93
CA GLY A 127 -5.90 3.81 -15.25
C GLY A 127 -6.31 2.49 -14.59
N LEU A 128 -5.37 1.74 -14.00
CA LEU A 128 -5.72 0.52 -13.26
C LEU A 128 -6.18 0.81 -11.84
N ILE A 129 -5.60 1.85 -11.22
CA ILE A 129 -5.98 2.36 -9.90
C ILE A 129 -6.61 3.74 -10.10
N ASP A 130 -7.87 3.89 -9.74
CA ASP A 130 -8.58 5.16 -9.71
C ASP A 130 -8.56 5.72 -8.27
N ALA A 131 -7.80 6.79 -8.11
CA ALA A 131 -7.59 7.52 -6.86
C ALA A 131 -7.23 8.98 -7.18
N PRO A 132 -7.60 9.93 -6.31
CA PRO A 132 -7.20 11.34 -6.48
C PRO A 132 -5.67 11.47 -6.48
N ASP A 133 -5.12 12.37 -7.29
CA ASP A 133 -3.67 12.64 -7.32
C ASP A 133 -3.22 13.38 -6.05
N GLU A 134 -4.00 14.39 -5.63
CA GLU A 134 -3.67 15.30 -4.55
C GLU A 134 -4.87 15.51 -3.61
N LEU A 135 -4.61 15.53 -2.32
CA LEU A 135 -5.59 15.78 -1.27
C LEU A 135 -5.02 16.73 -0.21
N ALA A 136 -5.89 17.51 0.42
CA ALA A 136 -5.53 18.32 1.58
C ALA A 136 -6.49 18.04 2.73
N VAL A 137 -5.97 17.96 3.96
CA VAL A 137 -6.75 17.71 5.18
C VAL A 137 -6.21 18.55 6.34
N PHE A 138 -7.08 19.00 7.24
CA PHE A 138 -6.65 19.70 8.45
C PHE A 138 -6.33 18.73 9.59
N VAL A 139 -5.37 19.12 10.43
CA VAL A 139 -5.09 18.41 11.70
C VAL A 139 -6.37 18.21 12.51
N GLY A 140 -6.58 16.97 12.96
CA GLY A 140 -7.73 16.54 13.76
C GLY A 140 -8.98 16.18 12.94
N GLU A 141 -9.03 16.45 11.64
CA GLU A 141 -10.12 16.00 10.77
C GLU A 141 -9.88 14.57 10.29
N THR A 142 -10.95 13.81 10.12
CA THR A 142 -10.85 12.45 9.55
C THR A 142 -10.85 12.54 8.03
N LEU A 143 -9.73 12.17 7.41
CA LEU A 143 -9.62 11.90 6.00
C LEU A 143 -10.16 10.50 5.68
N GLU A 144 -11.05 10.40 4.70
CA GLU A 144 -11.51 9.12 4.13
C GLU A 144 -11.28 9.16 2.61
N VAL A 145 -10.49 8.21 2.10
CA VAL A 145 -10.16 8.10 0.68
C VAL A 145 -10.59 6.73 0.17
N ASP A 146 -11.44 6.73 -0.85
CA ASP A 146 -11.77 5.52 -1.59
C ASP A 146 -10.79 5.35 -2.76
N VAL A 147 -10.25 4.13 -2.89
CA VAL A 147 -9.34 3.74 -3.97
C VAL A 147 -10.01 2.59 -4.72
N TYR A 148 -10.21 2.76 -6.03
CA TYR A 148 -10.86 1.77 -6.88
C TYR A 148 -9.87 1.10 -7.82
N VAL A 149 -10.10 -0.17 -8.11
CA VAL A 149 -9.34 -0.92 -9.11
C VAL A 149 -10.24 -1.17 -10.31
N SER A 150 -9.84 -0.67 -11.49
CA SER A 150 -10.62 -0.77 -12.73
C SER A 150 -10.82 -2.22 -13.19
N ASP A 151 -9.81 -3.07 -12.99
CA ASP A 151 -9.87 -4.50 -13.27
C ASP A 151 -9.42 -5.31 -12.04
N PRO A 152 -10.37 -5.73 -11.18
CA PRO A 152 -10.07 -6.49 -9.97
C PRO A 152 -9.64 -7.94 -10.27
N THR A 153 -9.64 -8.38 -11.53
CA THR A 153 -9.17 -9.74 -11.89
C THR A 153 -7.65 -9.81 -12.02
N LEU A 154 -6.99 -8.67 -12.19
CA LEU A 154 -5.53 -8.59 -12.35
C LEU A 154 -4.79 -8.77 -11.02
N GLY A 155 -5.43 -8.56 -9.88
CA GLY A 155 -4.71 -8.61 -8.63
C GLY A 155 -5.45 -8.09 -7.40
N ASN A 156 -4.74 -8.14 -6.28
CA ASN A 156 -5.19 -7.57 -5.01
C ASN A 156 -4.56 -6.19 -4.80
N LEU A 157 -5.36 -5.25 -4.30
CA LEU A 157 -4.88 -3.93 -3.89
C LEU A 157 -4.20 -4.02 -2.53
N LEU A 158 -2.95 -3.57 -2.43
CA LEU A 158 -2.17 -3.52 -1.20
C LEU A 158 -1.64 -2.11 -0.93
N PRO A 159 -1.74 -1.62 0.32
CA PRO A 159 -1.05 -0.40 0.73
C PRO A 159 0.43 -0.72 0.97
N ALA A 160 1.33 0.00 0.30
CA ALA A 160 2.77 -0.15 0.46
C ALA A 160 3.37 0.89 1.40
N ALA A 161 2.89 2.13 1.32
CA ALA A 161 3.29 3.21 2.22
C ALA A 161 2.05 3.98 2.67
N LEU A 162 1.80 3.98 3.97
CA LEU A 162 0.76 4.78 4.61
C LEU A 162 1.35 5.41 5.87
N PRO A 163 0.94 6.64 6.25
CA PRO A 163 1.34 7.25 7.51
C PRO A 163 0.96 6.39 8.71
N GLU A 164 1.63 6.63 9.84
CA GLU A 164 1.29 5.96 11.09
C GLU A 164 -0.18 6.22 11.45
N ARG A 165 -0.87 5.17 11.91
CA ARG A 165 -2.29 5.16 12.30
C ARG A 165 -3.30 5.33 11.14
N ALA A 166 -2.86 5.43 9.90
CA ALA A 166 -3.78 5.24 8.78
C ALA A 166 -4.25 3.78 8.76
N VAL A 167 -5.55 3.58 8.55
CA VAL A 167 -6.18 2.26 8.49
C VAL A 167 -6.65 2.02 7.07
N PHE A 168 -6.20 0.92 6.47
CA PHE A 168 -6.69 0.45 5.16
C PHE A 168 -7.72 -0.66 5.35
N GLU A 169 -8.92 -0.45 4.80
CA GLU A 169 -10.02 -1.40 4.77
C GLU A 169 -10.18 -1.94 3.35
N PRO A 170 -9.80 -3.20 3.07
CA PRO A 170 -9.95 -3.78 1.73
C PRO A 170 -11.44 -3.96 1.39
N LEU A 171 -11.80 -3.62 0.15
CA LEU A 171 -13.15 -3.72 -0.40
C LEU A 171 -13.16 -4.66 -1.62
N ALA A 172 -14.34 -5.06 -2.08
CA ALA A 172 -14.47 -6.01 -3.20
C ALA A 172 -13.87 -5.52 -4.54
N THR A 173 -13.81 -4.20 -4.74
CA THR A 173 -13.32 -3.56 -5.99
C THR A 173 -12.22 -2.54 -5.71
N GLY A 174 -11.48 -2.68 -4.60
CA GLY A 174 -10.45 -1.74 -4.19
C GLY A 174 -10.27 -1.69 -2.68
N GLY A 175 -10.23 -0.49 -2.10
CA GLY A 175 -10.07 -0.31 -0.67
C GLY A 175 -10.39 1.10 -0.21
N ARG A 176 -10.51 1.27 1.10
CA ARG A 176 -10.76 2.57 1.75
C ARG A 176 -9.67 2.85 2.77
N VAL A 177 -9.07 4.03 2.69
CA VAL A 177 -8.15 4.52 3.72
C VAL A 177 -8.88 5.49 4.63
N ARG A 178 -8.75 5.28 5.94
CA ARG A 178 -9.15 6.23 6.98
C ARG A 178 -7.94 6.71 7.75
N TRP A 179 -7.79 8.02 7.88
CA TRP A 179 -6.68 8.62 8.62
C TRP A 179 -7.12 9.88 9.34
N GLN A 180 -6.63 10.10 10.55
CA GLN A 180 -6.91 11.33 11.32
C GLN A 180 -5.57 11.97 11.72
N PRO A 181 -5.01 12.86 10.90
CA PRO A 181 -3.72 13.48 11.16
C PRO A 181 -3.70 14.26 12.47
N ARG A 182 -2.55 14.25 13.14
CA ARG A 182 -2.21 15.01 14.34
C ARG A 182 -1.29 16.18 13.99
N LEU A 183 -0.97 16.98 15.01
CA LEU A 183 -0.08 18.13 14.87
C LEU A 183 1.32 17.73 14.38
N GLU A 184 1.80 16.55 14.78
CA GLU A 184 3.07 15.98 14.33
C GLU A 184 3.05 15.53 12.86
N ASP A 185 1.87 15.35 12.29
CA ASP A 185 1.67 14.94 10.90
C ASP A 185 1.60 16.14 9.93
N ILE A 186 1.85 17.38 10.37
CA ILE A 186 1.82 18.54 9.46
C ILE A 186 2.92 18.41 8.40
N GLY A 187 2.54 18.56 7.13
CA GLY A 187 3.44 18.44 5.98
C GLY A 187 2.84 17.60 4.85
N SER A 188 3.70 17.20 3.92
CA SER A 188 3.32 16.35 2.78
C SER A 188 3.58 14.88 3.08
N HIS A 189 2.63 14.02 2.71
CA HIS A 189 2.69 12.57 2.88
C HIS A 189 2.30 11.86 1.59
N ASP A 190 3.07 10.84 1.20
CA ASP A 190 2.78 10.05 0.01
C ASP A 190 2.13 8.73 0.39
N PHE A 191 0.92 8.50 -0.11
CA PHE A 191 0.21 7.24 0.07
C PHE A 191 0.46 6.38 -1.15
N VAL A 192 1.12 5.24 -0.98
CA VAL A 192 1.49 4.36 -2.10
C VAL A 192 0.63 3.11 -2.08
N PHE A 193 -0.06 2.87 -3.19
CA PHE A 193 -0.89 1.70 -3.43
C PHE A 193 -0.32 0.86 -4.56
N LEU A 194 -0.32 -0.45 -4.38
CA LEU A 194 0.16 -1.44 -5.35
C LEU A 194 -0.97 -2.39 -5.72
N ILE A 195 -1.03 -2.77 -6.99
CA ILE A 195 -1.74 -3.98 -7.41
C ILE A 195 -0.69 -5.07 -7.56
N VAL A 196 -0.82 -6.11 -6.75
CA VAL A 196 -0.01 -7.33 -6.89
C VAL A 196 -0.79 -8.39 -7.62
N ASP A 197 -0.12 -9.12 -8.51
CA ASP A 197 -0.73 -10.18 -9.31
C ASP A 197 -1.36 -11.25 -8.40
N ALA A 198 -2.53 -11.76 -8.80
CA ALA A 198 -3.30 -12.72 -8.02
C ALA A 198 -2.62 -14.10 -7.94
N ASP A 199 -1.89 -14.49 -8.98
CA ASP A 199 -1.17 -15.75 -9.09
C ASP A 199 0.28 -15.62 -8.56
N GLU A 200 0.91 -14.45 -8.72
CA GLU A 200 2.27 -14.17 -8.28
C GLU A 200 2.37 -12.91 -7.40
N GLN A 201 2.25 -13.06 -6.08
CA GLN A 201 2.26 -11.94 -5.12
C GLN A 201 3.55 -11.09 -5.09
N SER A 202 4.64 -11.57 -5.69
CA SER A 202 5.88 -10.80 -5.86
C SER A 202 5.88 -9.90 -7.09
N LEU A 203 4.91 -10.06 -8.00
CA LEU A 203 4.80 -9.27 -9.22
C LEU A 203 3.88 -8.06 -8.95
N VAL A 204 4.45 -6.87 -9.04
CA VAL A 204 3.71 -5.60 -9.00
C VAL A 204 3.24 -5.28 -10.42
N VAL A 205 1.92 -5.27 -10.61
CA VAL A 205 1.28 -4.97 -11.91
C VAL A 205 1.13 -3.48 -12.12
N ALA A 206 0.72 -2.76 -11.07
CA ALA A 206 0.53 -1.32 -11.12
C ALA A 206 0.86 -0.69 -9.76
N GLN A 207 1.23 0.59 -9.81
CA GLN A 207 1.50 1.42 -8.64
C GLN A 207 0.84 2.78 -8.82
N ARG A 208 0.26 3.31 -7.74
CA ARG A 208 -0.30 4.66 -7.68
C ARG A 208 0.14 5.36 -6.41
N THR A 209 0.57 6.61 -6.53
CA THR A 209 0.92 7.47 -5.40
C THR A 209 -0.12 8.58 -5.29
N VAL A 210 -0.61 8.83 -4.08
CA VAL A 210 -1.54 9.92 -3.75
C VAL A 210 -0.84 10.85 -2.78
N SER A 211 -0.69 12.12 -3.15
CA SER A 211 -0.04 13.14 -2.33
C SER A 211 -1.06 13.76 -1.38
N VAL A 212 -0.81 13.70 -0.08
CA VAL A 212 -1.69 14.26 0.95
C VAL A 212 -0.97 15.36 1.71
N GLU A 213 -1.50 16.58 1.64
CA GLU A 213 -1.01 17.74 2.39
C GLU A 213 -1.83 17.93 3.68
N VAL A 214 -1.14 17.89 4.82
CA VAL A 214 -1.74 18.13 6.13
C VAL A 214 -1.51 19.57 6.55
N LEU A 215 -2.62 20.30 6.71
CA LEU A 215 -2.62 21.71 7.06
C LEU A 215 -2.90 21.95 8.55
N PRO A 216 -2.25 22.93 9.19
CA PRO A 216 -2.58 23.32 10.55
C PRO A 216 -4.00 23.87 10.63
N ARG A 217 -4.73 23.51 11.70
CA ARG A 217 -6.04 24.11 12.00
C ARG A 217 -5.83 25.35 12.87
N PHE A 218 -5.87 26.53 12.29
CA PHE A 218 -5.90 27.77 13.07
C PHE A 218 -7.33 27.98 13.59
N SER A 219 -7.52 27.91 14.91
CA SER A 219 -8.71 28.52 15.50
C SER A 219 -8.48 30.03 15.47
N LEU A 220 -9.27 30.75 14.66
CA LEU A 220 -9.39 32.18 14.87
C LEU A 220 -10.06 32.33 16.23
N VAL A 221 -9.27 32.67 17.25
CA VAL A 221 -9.82 33.15 18.51
C VAL A 221 -10.54 34.43 18.14
N GLU A 222 -11.87 34.38 18.11
CA GLU A 222 -12.71 35.56 17.91
C GLU A 222 -12.49 36.45 19.15
N TYR A 223 -11.55 37.38 19.03
CA TYR A 223 -11.38 38.45 20.00
C TYR A 223 -12.64 39.31 19.90
N GLY A 224 -13.60 39.04 20.78
CA GLY A 224 -14.81 39.84 20.91
C GLY A 224 -14.44 41.30 21.17
N PHE A 225 -14.82 42.17 20.23
CA PHE A 225 -14.79 43.63 20.37
C PHE A 225 -16.17 44.15 20.74
#